data_AF-A0A0F9XE03-F1
#
_entry.id   AF-A0A0F9XE03-F1
#
_cell.length_a   1.000
_cell.length_b   1.000
_cell.length_c   1.000
_cell.angle_alpha   90.00
_cell.angle_beta   90.00
_cell.angle_gamma   90.00
#
_symmetry.space_group_name_H-M   'P 1'
#
loop_
_entity.id
_entity.type
_entity.pdbx_description
1 polymer ?
#
loop_
_entity_poly.entity_id
_entity_poly.type
_entity_poly.pdbx_seq_one_letter_code
_entity_poly.pdbx_strand_id
1 'polypeptide(L)'
;MTSDIITKLEAATEAEQGNVILEAIDYARKQGWISAKAREDARLFVGVGAFLDAAMTLVPEGWEWQIISDDGAAVYKRSKEHGGYAIIFDGQATTPALALCAAALRAWEQGND
;
A
#
# COMPACT_ATOMS: atom_id res chain seq x y z
N MET A 1 8.50 9.18 -12.17
CA MET A 1 7.12 9.26 -12.69
C MET A 1 6.28 8.43 -11.75
N THR A 2 5.31 9.05 -11.08
CA THR A 2 4.35 8.34 -10.23
C THR A 2 3.51 7.43 -11.13
N SER A 3 3.39 6.14 -10.79
CA SER A 3 2.60 5.19 -11.58
C SER A 3 1.12 5.60 -11.59
N ASP A 4 0.43 5.42 -12.73
CA ASP A 4 -0.98 5.78 -12.92
C ASP A 4 -1.89 5.23 -11.81
N ILE A 5 -1.55 4.07 -11.24
CA ILE A 5 -2.30 3.44 -10.14
C ILE A 5 -2.17 4.19 -8.82
N ILE A 6 -1.00 4.77 -8.52
CA ILE A 6 -0.77 5.54 -7.29
C ILE A 6 -1.60 6.82 -7.36
N THR A 7 -1.58 7.53 -8.50
CA THR A 7 -2.44 8.71 -8.69
C THR A 7 -3.92 8.36 -8.58
N LYS A 8 -4.34 7.19 -9.07
CA LYS A 8 -5.72 6.72 -8.92
C LYS A 8 -6.09 6.43 -7.46
N LEU A 9 -5.18 5.84 -6.67
CA LEU A 9 -5.39 5.62 -5.23
C LEU A 9 -5.58 6.93 -4.46
N GLU A 10 -4.76 7.94 -4.76
CA GLU A 10 -4.80 9.24 -4.07
C GLU A 10 -6.05 10.06 -4.42
N ALA A 11 -6.55 9.92 -5.65
CA ALA A 11 -7.75 10.62 -6.11
C ALA A 11 -9.07 9.88 -5.80
N ALA A 12 -9.01 8.61 -5.38
CA ALA A 12 -10.20 7.80 -5.16
C ALA A 12 -11.04 8.31 -3.99
N THR A 13 -12.36 8.25 -4.15
CA THR A 13 -13.32 8.48 -3.07
C THR A 13 -13.50 7.21 -2.22
N GLU A 14 -14.11 7.36 -1.04
CA GLU A 14 -14.43 6.21 -0.18
C GLU A 14 -15.36 5.19 -0.87
N ALA A 15 -16.28 5.66 -1.72
CA ALA A 15 -17.19 4.79 -2.47
C ALA A 15 -16.47 3.95 -3.54
N GLU A 16 -15.32 4.43 -4.04
CA GLU A 16 -14.53 3.76 -5.06
C GLU A 16 -13.45 2.85 -4.47
N GLN A 17 -13.16 2.98 -3.16
CA GLN A 17 -11.97 2.41 -2.53
C GLN A 17 -11.80 0.90 -2.80
N GLY A 18 -12.88 0.12 -2.73
CA GLY A 18 -12.81 -1.32 -2.94
C GLY A 18 -12.33 -1.68 -4.34
N ASN A 19 -12.82 -0.98 -5.36
CA ASN A 19 -12.42 -1.21 -6.74
C ASN A 19 -10.96 -0.79 -6.98
N VAL A 20 -10.56 0.38 -6.46
CA VAL A 20 -9.21 0.88 -6.67
C VAL A 20 -8.17 0.06 -5.92
N ILE A 21 -8.49 -0.45 -4.72
CA ILE A 21 -7.63 -1.37 -3.98
C ILE A 21 -7.46 -2.70 -4.74
N LEU A 22 -8.52 -3.24 -5.37
CA LEU A 22 -8.39 -4.45 -6.21
C LEU A 22 -7.46 -4.22 -7.40
N GLU A 23 -7.55 -3.06 -8.05
CA GLU A 23 -6.65 -2.70 -9.14
C GLU A 23 -5.20 -2.57 -8.66
N ALA A 24 -4.97 -1.99 -7.47
CA ALA A 24 -3.64 -1.91 -6.86
C ALA A 24 -3.07 -3.30 -6.55
N ILE A 25 -3.89 -4.21 -6.04
CA ILE A 25 -3.52 -5.61 -5.79
C ILE A 25 -3.15 -6.33 -7.09
N ASP A 26 -3.98 -6.20 -8.13
CA ASP A 26 -3.73 -6.83 -9.42
C ASP A 26 -2.48 -6.23 -10.10
N TYR A 27 -2.26 -4.92 -9.95
CA TYR A 27 -1.04 -4.24 -10.39
C TYR A 27 0.20 -4.77 -9.68
N ALA A 28 0.21 -4.79 -8.34
CA ALA A 28 1.33 -5.30 -7.56
C ALA A 28 1.64 -6.77 -7.90
N ARG A 29 0.60 -7.59 -8.13
CA ARG A 29 0.80 -8.97 -8.58
C ARG A 29 1.45 -9.03 -9.97
N LYS A 30 1.00 -8.20 -10.91
CA LYS A 30 1.56 -8.14 -12.28
C LYS A 30 3.03 -7.73 -12.28
N GLN A 31 3.44 -6.86 -11.37
CA GLN A 31 4.85 -6.48 -11.17
C GLN A 31 5.69 -7.57 -10.49
N GLY A 32 5.06 -8.62 -9.96
CA GLY A 32 5.74 -9.69 -9.23
C GLY A 32 6.09 -9.33 -7.78
N TRP A 33 5.60 -8.20 -7.27
CA TRP A 33 5.87 -7.72 -5.90
C TRP A 33 5.17 -8.54 -4.83
N ILE A 34 3.99 -9.05 -5.13
CA ILE A 34 3.24 -9.95 -4.23
C ILE A 34 3.02 -11.33 -4.85
N SER A 35 2.90 -12.34 -3.99
CA SER A 35 2.61 -13.71 -4.40
C SER A 35 1.15 -13.87 -4.85
N ALA A 36 0.84 -14.97 -5.55
CA ALA A 36 -0.54 -15.30 -5.92
C ALA A 36 -1.43 -15.49 -4.69
N LYS A 37 -0.90 -16.11 -3.63
CA LYS A 37 -1.61 -16.28 -2.35
C LYS A 37 -1.88 -14.94 -1.67
N ALA A 38 -0.89 -14.05 -1.60
CA ALA A 38 -1.07 -12.72 -1.01
C ALA A 38 -2.17 -11.94 -1.75
N ARG A 39 -2.22 -12.04 -3.09
CA ARG A 39 -3.31 -11.48 -3.89
C ARG A 39 -4.68 -12.05 -3.53
N GLU A 40 -4.80 -13.38 -3.38
CA GLU A 40 -6.07 -14.02 -3.04
C GLU A 40 -6.55 -13.59 -1.65
N ASP A 41 -5.65 -13.61 -0.66
CA ASP A 41 -5.94 -13.18 0.70
C ASP A 41 -6.38 -11.69 0.72
N ALA A 42 -5.69 -10.82 0.00
CA ALA A 42 -6.04 -9.40 -0.15
C ALA A 42 -7.43 -9.19 -0.76
N ARG A 43 -7.77 -9.96 -1.80
CA ARG A 43 -9.10 -9.88 -2.45
C ARG A 43 -10.22 -10.34 -1.52
N LEU A 44 -9.97 -11.33 -0.67
CA LEU A 44 -10.92 -11.77 0.35
C LEU A 44 -11.19 -10.65 1.35
N PHE A 45 -10.15 -9.96 1.82
CA PHE A 45 -10.29 -8.80 2.70
C PHE A 45 -11.13 -7.69 2.07
N VAL A 46 -10.88 -7.34 0.81
CA VAL A 46 -11.74 -6.37 0.09
C VAL A 46 -13.19 -6.85 0.04
N GLY A 47 -13.42 -8.14 -0.25
CA GLY A 47 -14.76 -8.72 -0.36
C GLY A 47 -15.61 -8.63 0.92
N VAL A 48 -14.97 -8.55 2.09
CA VAL A 48 -15.64 -8.40 3.39
C VAL A 48 -15.54 -6.98 3.97
N GLY A 49 -15.01 -6.01 3.21
CA GLY A 49 -14.86 -4.62 3.64
C GLY A 49 -13.66 -4.35 4.56
N ALA A 50 -12.76 -5.32 4.74
CA ALA A 50 -11.54 -5.18 5.52
C ALA A 50 -10.42 -4.51 4.71
N PHE A 51 -10.66 -3.27 4.25
CA PHE A 51 -9.77 -2.59 3.30
C PHE A 51 -8.37 -2.32 3.85
N LEU A 52 -8.23 -2.07 5.15
CA LEU A 52 -6.92 -1.87 5.77
C LEU A 52 -6.12 -3.18 5.78
N ASP A 53 -6.73 -4.31 6.14
CA ASP A 53 -6.08 -5.62 6.06
C ASP A 53 -5.66 -5.96 4.63
N ALA A 54 -6.50 -5.61 3.64
CA ALA A 54 -6.13 -5.73 2.24
C ALA A 54 -4.90 -4.87 1.89
N ALA A 55 -4.86 -3.61 2.31
CA ALA A 55 -3.73 -2.71 2.08
C ALA A 55 -2.43 -3.20 2.76
N MET A 56 -2.53 -3.78 3.96
CA MET A 56 -1.39 -4.36 4.68
C MET A 56 -0.71 -5.50 3.90
N THR A 57 -1.45 -6.25 3.08
CA THR A 57 -0.86 -7.30 2.24
C THR A 57 0.07 -6.75 1.14
N LEU A 58 -0.04 -5.47 0.81
CA LEU A 58 0.84 -4.80 -0.16
C LEU A 58 2.12 -4.28 0.46
N VAL A 59 2.23 -4.20 1.79
CA VAL A 59 3.44 -3.73 2.45
C VAL A 59 4.59 -4.71 2.16
N PRO A 60 5.76 -4.23 1.68
CA PRO A 60 6.87 -5.13 1.39
C PRO A 60 7.33 -5.92 2.62
N GLU A 61 7.76 -7.17 2.40
CA GLU A 61 8.20 -8.03 3.49
C GLU A 61 9.39 -7.41 4.24
N GLY A 62 9.32 -7.41 5.58
CA GLY A 62 10.35 -6.80 6.44
C GLY A 62 10.28 -5.28 6.55
N TRP A 63 9.26 -4.65 5.94
CA TRP A 63 8.93 -3.25 6.17
C TRP A 63 7.84 -3.11 7.22
N GLU A 64 7.79 -1.96 7.85
CA GLU A 64 6.77 -1.57 8.82
C GLU A 64 5.87 -0.51 8.21
N TRP A 65 4.70 -0.30 8.81
CA TRP A 65 3.74 0.70 8.37
C TRP A 65 3.04 1.34 9.57
N GLN A 66 2.47 2.51 9.35
CA GLN A 66 1.65 3.20 10.35
C GLN A 66 0.59 4.09 9.67
N ILE A 67 -0.54 4.25 10.33
CA ILE A 67 -1.50 5.31 10.00
C ILE A 67 -1.05 6.59 10.71
N ILE A 68 -0.96 7.70 9.97
CA ILE A 68 -0.50 9.00 10.47
C ILE A 68 -1.70 9.89 10.81
N SER A 69 -2.73 9.84 9.97
CA SER A 69 -3.96 10.63 10.07
C SER A 69 -5.12 9.89 9.39
N ASP A 70 -6.33 10.44 9.47
CA ASP A 70 -7.52 9.87 8.79
C ASP A 70 -7.36 9.79 7.27
N ASP A 71 -6.46 10.57 6.69
CA ASP A 71 -6.17 10.66 5.26
C ASP A 71 -4.72 10.27 4.91
N GLY A 72 -3.94 9.76 5.88
CA GLY A 72 -2.49 9.63 5.75
C GLY A 72 -1.93 8.34 6.33
N ALA A 73 -1.03 7.70 5.59
CA ALA A 73 -0.31 6.51 6.02
C ALA A 73 1.14 6.54 5.55
N ALA A 74 2.01 5.78 6.21
CA ALA A 74 3.39 5.60 5.79
C ALA A 74 3.85 4.15 5.88
N VAL A 75 4.78 3.80 5.00
CA VAL A 75 5.53 2.55 4.96
C VAL A 75 7.02 2.87 5.11
N TYR A 76 7.72 2.15 5.97
CA TYR A 76 9.12 2.46 6.29
C TYR A 76 9.95 1.22 6.58
N LYS A 77 11.25 1.31 6.24
CA LYS A 77 12.24 0.27 6.54
C LYS A 77 13.14 0.76 7.66
N ARG A 78 13.29 0.00 8.75
CA ARG A 78 14.24 0.35 9.82
C ARG A 78 15.69 0.10 9.39
N SER A 79 16.58 1.04 9.69
CA SER A 79 18.03 0.80 9.61
C SER A 79 18.52 0.34 10.98
N LYS A 80 19.13 -0.86 11.03
CA LYS A 80 19.79 -1.34 12.25
C LYS A 80 21.04 -0.52 12.61
N GLU A 81 21.66 0.14 11.62
CA GLU A 81 22.92 0.86 11.81
C GLU A 81 22.75 2.23 12.45
N HIS A 82 21.58 2.87 12.28
CA HIS A 82 21.37 4.28 12.66
C HIS A 82 20.32 4.45 13.77
N GLY A 83 19.79 3.36 14.33
CA GLY A 83 18.78 3.42 15.40
C GLY A 83 17.45 4.09 15.01
N GLY A 84 17.19 4.25 13.72
CA GLY A 84 16.04 4.98 13.17
C GLY A 84 15.51 4.42 11.85
N TYR A 85 14.65 5.18 11.18
CA TYR A 85 14.09 4.80 9.87
C TYR A 85 15.09 5.11 8.75
N ALA A 86 15.35 4.13 7.88
CA ALA A 86 16.27 4.26 6.76
C ALA A 86 15.59 4.93 5.55
N ILE A 87 14.35 4.53 5.30
CA ILE A 87 13.55 4.91 4.13
C ILE A 87 12.10 5.00 4.60
N ILE A 88 11.41 6.07 4.23
CA ILE A 88 10.00 6.31 4.54
C ILE A 88 9.30 6.74 3.25
N PHE A 89 8.17 6.12 2.96
CA PHE A 89 7.26 6.54 1.90
C PHE A 89 5.89 6.82 2.51
N ASP A 90 5.38 8.01 2.24
CA ASP A 90 4.06 8.47 2.64
C ASP A 90 3.04 8.32 1.53
N GLY A 91 1.77 8.21 1.92
CA GLY A 91 0.61 8.27 1.06
C GLY A 91 -0.44 9.18 1.67
N GLN A 92 -1.12 9.95 0.82
CA GLN A 92 -2.26 10.76 1.20
C GLN A 92 -3.45 10.41 0.30
N ALA A 93 -4.58 10.07 0.90
CA ALA A 93 -5.79 9.73 0.17
C ALA A 93 -7.03 9.90 1.06
N THR A 94 -8.22 9.80 0.46
CA THR A 94 -9.50 9.97 1.19
C THR A 94 -9.69 9.00 2.35
N THR A 95 -9.02 7.84 2.36
CA THR A 95 -9.07 6.87 3.47
C THR A 95 -7.68 6.35 3.85
N PRO A 96 -7.48 5.87 5.09
CA PRO A 96 -6.18 5.33 5.51
C PRO A 96 -5.75 4.10 4.70
N ALA A 97 -6.71 3.29 4.24
CA ALA A 97 -6.44 2.10 3.42
C ALA A 97 -5.92 2.50 2.03
N LEU A 98 -6.53 3.51 1.40
CA LEU A 98 -6.05 4.05 0.12
C LEU A 98 -4.65 4.67 0.25
N ALA A 99 -4.44 5.44 1.32
CA ALA A 99 -3.16 6.06 1.63
C ALA A 99 -2.07 5.00 1.84
N LEU A 100 -2.39 3.92 2.57
CA LEU A 100 -1.45 2.83 2.81
C LEU A 100 -1.09 2.07 1.53
N CYS A 101 -2.07 1.79 0.66
CA CYS A 101 -1.80 1.22 -0.66
C CYS A 101 -0.83 2.11 -1.45
N ALA A 102 -1.05 3.42 -1.51
CA ALA A 102 -0.17 4.35 -2.22
C ALA A 102 1.26 4.34 -1.66
N ALA A 103 1.40 4.42 -0.33
CA ALA A 103 2.69 4.35 0.35
C ALA A 103 3.41 3.01 0.09
N ALA A 104 2.68 1.89 0.11
CA ALA A 104 3.23 0.56 -0.14
C ALA A 104 3.71 0.40 -1.60
N LEU A 105 2.95 0.88 -2.58
CA LEU A 105 3.38 0.84 -3.98
C LEU A 105 4.62 1.72 -4.22
N ARG A 106 4.69 2.91 -3.61
CA ARG A 106 5.91 3.73 -3.64
C ARG A 106 7.12 2.99 -3.06
N ALA A 107 6.91 2.30 -1.93
CA ALA A 107 7.95 1.48 -1.32
C ALA A 107 8.41 0.35 -2.25
N TRP A 108 7.51 -0.28 -3.00
CA TRP A 108 7.88 -1.27 -4.00
C TRP A 108 8.68 -0.69 -5.16
N GLU A 109 8.25 0.46 -5.69
CA GLU A 109 8.88 1.13 -6.84
C GLU A 109 10.29 1.65 -6.55
N GLN A 110 10.54 2.10 -5.31
CA GLN A 110 11.75 2.85 -4.96
C GLN A 110 12.63 2.16 -3.90
N GLY A 111 12.09 1.18 -3.17
CA GLY A 111 12.73 0.59 -1.99
C GLY A 111 13.35 -0.80 -2.19
N ASN A 112 13.24 -1.40 -3.38
CA ASN A 112 13.77 -2.75 -3.67
C ASN A 112 15.03 -2.78 -4.56
N ASP A 113 15.78 -1.68 -4.62
CA ASP A 113 17.15 -1.68 -5.15
C ASP A 113 18.16 -2.30 -4.15
#